data_AF-A0A4V6NEA1-F1
#
_entry.id   AF-A0A4V6NEA1-F1
#
_cell.length_a   1.000
_cell.length_b   1.000
_cell.length_c   1.000
_cell.angle_alpha   90.00
_cell.angle_beta   90.00
_cell.angle_gamma   90.00
#
_symmetry.space_group_name_H-M   'P 1'
#
loop_
_entity.id
_entity.type
_entity.pdbx_description
1 polymer ?
#
loop_
_entity_poly.entity_id
_entity_poly.type
_entity_poly.pdbx_seq_one_letter_code
_entity_poly.pdbx_strand_id
1 'polypeptide(L)'
;MSKTDLKALKIIEAIKIENVTIESIKNTICDDISDWNRCSAKAYNINLENAKKQRKKDLLTPGTISASIGEIQDILDANDILAKYALFMSVFSTKSDVNTIKDLIKDLPSSESLLVAYIGLVTMNPKMRMLQKKGRIEKFDHFKVFAKMVDAAILSYYRDNFISCYLTLLPFIEGVIIRWMGYKETDKKPEFDEIKKFFKNSYMRQPCPNNPLFYDVFIKVCDKILKEQFYRDTQKNGDSHENFNRHVASHLLNDKSFGTKENCIRLFILLDAMTEIYLYETKIPDPRFELTNEDILDDYGLLKKMLSERLEDSPENKFLNTDKI
;
A
#
# COMPACT_ATOMS: atom_id res chain seq x y z
N MET A 1 -1.09 -35.98 10.37
CA MET A 1 -0.61 -34.67 9.88
C MET A 1 -0.23 -34.85 8.42
N SER A 2 -0.70 -33.99 7.50
CA SER A 2 -0.45 -34.18 6.06
C SER A 2 1.00 -33.86 5.67
N LYS A 3 1.47 -34.34 4.50
CA LYS A 3 2.81 -33.99 3.95
C LYS A 3 2.97 -32.46 3.82
N THR A 4 1.91 -31.76 3.43
CA THR A 4 1.87 -30.30 3.33
C THR A 4 2.00 -29.62 4.69
N ASP A 5 1.35 -30.14 5.74
CA ASP A 5 1.47 -29.58 7.09
C ASP A 5 2.91 -29.70 7.61
N LEU A 6 3.55 -30.85 7.38
CA LEU A 6 4.95 -31.07 7.78
C LEU A 6 5.90 -30.12 7.03
N LYS A 7 5.72 -29.95 5.72
CA LYS A 7 6.50 -28.98 4.92
C LYS A 7 6.27 -27.55 5.40
N ALA A 8 5.03 -27.17 5.69
CA ALA A 8 4.68 -25.85 6.21
C ALA A 8 5.34 -25.54 7.55
N LEU A 9 5.36 -26.50 8.49
CA LEU A 9 6.06 -26.35 9.76
C LEU A 9 7.58 -26.22 9.56
N LYS A 10 8.18 -27.00 8.65
CA LYS A 10 9.60 -26.85 8.32
C LYS A 10 9.91 -25.48 7.73
N ILE A 11 9.03 -24.91 6.89
CA ILE A 11 9.17 -23.54 6.37
C ILE A 11 9.19 -22.54 7.53
N ILE A 12 8.25 -22.63 8.48
CA ILE A 12 8.17 -21.73 9.64
C ILE A 12 9.46 -21.77 10.47
N GLU A 13 10.00 -22.97 10.73
CA GLU A 13 11.25 -23.09 11.48
C GLU A 13 12.46 -22.59 10.69
N ALA A 14 12.54 -22.88 9.40
CA ALA A 14 13.66 -22.44 8.56
C ALA A 14 13.73 -20.91 8.44
N ILE A 15 12.59 -20.21 8.39
CA ILE A 15 12.54 -18.74 8.32
C ILE A 15 13.09 -18.06 9.59
N LYS A 16 13.15 -18.75 10.73
CA LYS A 16 13.72 -18.21 11.97
C LYS A 16 15.25 -18.25 11.98
N ILE A 17 15.87 -19.03 11.09
CA ILE A 17 17.32 -19.19 11.04
C ILE A 17 17.91 -17.97 10.31
N GLU A 18 18.84 -17.29 10.98
CA GLU A 18 19.56 -16.15 10.38
C GLU A 18 20.27 -16.57 9.08
N ASN A 19 20.28 -15.67 8.10
CA ASN A 19 20.92 -15.85 6.78
C ASN A 19 20.29 -16.90 5.85
N VAL A 20 19.17 -17.53 6.23
CA VAL A 20 18.42 -18.41 5.32
C VAL A 20 17.44 -17.58 4.49
N THR A 21 17.55 -17.68 3.16
CA THR A 21 16.67 -16.96 2.22
C THR A 21 15.42 -17.77 1.88
N ILE A 22 14.32 -17.09 1.51
CA ILE A 22 13.09 -17.74 1.04
C ILE A 22 13.36 -18.62 -0.19
N GLU A 23 14.24 -18.19 -1.09
CA GLU A 23 14.61 -18.97 -2.27
C GLU A 23 15.34 -20.27 -1.89
N SER A 24 16.25 -20.22 -0.91
CA SER A 24 16.89 -21.43 -0.37
C SER A 24 15.88 -22.39 0.26
N ILE A 25 14.92 -21.87 1.04
CA ILE A 25 13.86 -22.67 1.68
C ILE A 25 13.00 -23.36 0.63
N LYS A 26 12.55 -22.60 -0.38
CA LYS A 26 11.75 -23.10 -1.49
C LYS A 26 12.44 -24.26 -2.20
N ASN A 27 13.72 -24.10 -2.55
CA ASN A 27 14.51 -25.12 -3.26
C ASN A 27 14.87 -26.34 -2.41
N THR A 28 14.85 -26.22 -1.07
CA THR A 28 15.19 -27.32 -0.16
C THR A 28 13.98 -28.14 0.29
N ILE A 29 12.84 -27.48 0.51
CA ILE A 29 11.68 -28.10 1.16
C ILE A 29 10.62 -28.54 0.14
N CYS A 30 10.46 -27.79 -0.95
CA CYS A 30 9.38 -27.99 -1.90
C CYS A 30 9.89 -28.59 -3.21
N ASP A 31 9.04 -29.39 -3.83
CA ASP A 31 9.44 -30.18 -5.01
C ASP A 31 9.36 -29.32 -6.29
N ASP A 32 8.40 -28.38 -6.33
CA ASP A 32 8.18 -27.45 -7.45
C ASP A 32 7.45 -26.17 -6.99
N ILE A 33 7.13 -25.27 -7.94
CA ILE A 33 6.43 -24.01 -7.66
C ILE A 33 4.98 -24.18 -7.17
N SER A 34 4.29 -25.23 -7.62
CA SER A 34 2.93 -25.55 -7.20
C SER A 34 2.91 -26.06 -5.76
N ASP A 35 3.89 -26.90 -5.41
CA ASP A 35 4.12 -27.36 -4.06
C ASP A 35 4.53 -26.21 -3.13
N TRP A 36 5.39 -25.29 -3.60
CA TRP A 36 5.72 -24.06 -2.87
C TRP A 36 4.48 -23.22 -2.60
N ASN A 37 3.65 -22.96 -3.63
CA ASN A 37 2.42 -22.19 -3.49
C ASN A 37 1.51 -22.77 -2.38
N ARG A 38 1.27 -24.08 -2.40
CA ARG A 38 0.44 -24.75 -1.39
C ARG A 38 1.08 -24.73 0.01
N CYS A 39 2.37 -25.03 0.13
CA CYS A 39 3.05 -25.13 1.42
C CYS A 39 3.26 -23.75 2.06
N SER A 40 3.60 -22.72 1.29
CA SER A 40 3.76 -21.34 1.75
C SER A 40 2.43 -20.74 2.21
N ALA A 41 1.33 -20.95 1.46
CA ALA A 41 -0.01 -20.55 1.89
C ALA A 41 -0.40 -21.22 3.21
N LYS A 42 -0.07 -22.51 3.38
CA LYS A 42 -0.33 -23.23 4.62
C LYS A 42 0.53 -22.72 5.79
N ALA A 43 1.81 -22.44 5.55
CA ALA A 43 2.71 -21.86 6.54
C ALA A 43 2.21 -20.49 7.03
N TYR A 44 1.78 -19.63 6.10
CA TYR A 44 1.18 -18.34 6.42
C TYR A 44 -0.04 -18.47 7.34
N ASN A 45 -0.98 -19.35 6.99
CA ASN A 45 -2.18 -19.57 7.81
C ASN A 45 -1.85 -20.08 9.22
N ILE A 46 -0.87 -21.00 9.35
CA ILE A 46 -0.41 -21.46 10.67
C ILE A 46 0.20 -20.30 11.46
N ASN A 47 1.04 -19.48 10.82
CA ASN A 47 1.66 -18.32 11.46
C ASN A 47 0.62 -17.28 11.92
N LEU A 48 -0.38 -17.00 11.08
CA LEU A 48 -1.49 -16.09 11.40
C LEU A 48 -2.29 -16.58 12.61
N GLU A 49 -2.64 -17.87 12.65
CA GLU A 49 -3.37 -18.45 13.78
C GLU A 49 -2.55 -18.45 15.08
N ASN A 50 -1.24 -18.68 14.98
CA ASN A 50 -0.34 -18.55 16.13
C ASN A 50 -0.28 -17.10 16.63
N ALA A 51 -0.22 -16.12 15.73
CA ALA A 51 -0.25 -14.70 16.09
C ALA A 51 -1.57 -14.28 16.74
N LYS A 52 -2.72 -14.79 16.26
CA LYS A 52 -4.02 -14.59 16.92
C LYS A 52 -4.04 -15.16 18.34
N LYS A 53 -3.51 -16.37 18.54
CA LYS A 53 -3.40 -16.99 19.87
C LYS A 53 -2.49 -16.18 20.79
N GLN A 54 -1.35 -15.74 20.29
CA GLN A 54 -0.44 -14.89 21.06
C GLN A 54 -1.11 -13.57 21.45
N ARG A 55 -1.79 -12.91 20.51
CA ARG A 55 -2.52 -11.67 20.80
C ARG A 55 -3.56 -11.82 21.91
N LYS A 56 -4.27 -12.95 21.97
CA LYS A 56 -5.21 -13.23 23.08
C LYS A 56 -4.49 -13.32 24.43
N LYS A 57 -3.27 -13.86 24.47
CA LYS A 57 -2.47 -13.89 25.69
C LYS A 57 -2.00 -12.49 26.07
N ASP A 58 -1.49 -11.72 25.10
CA ASP A 58 -0.99 -10.37 25.32
C ASP A 58 -2.05 -9.44 25.95
N LEU A 59 -3.31 -9.56 25.52
CA LEU A 59 -4.44 -8.81 26.09
C LEU A 59 -4.75 -9.13 27.56
N LEU A 60 -4.35 -10.31 28.03
CA LEU A 60 -4.52 -10.74 29.43
C LEU A 60 -3.27 -10.45 30.27
N THR A 61 -2.14 -10.09 29.64
CA THR A 61 -0.88 -9.83 30.32
C THR A 61 -0.87 -8.42 30.91
N PRO A 62 -0.70 -8.27 32.24
CA PRO A 62 -0.62 -6.95 32.86
C PRO A 62 0.50 -6.09 32.27
N GLY A 63 0.24 -4.79 32.07
CA GLY A 63 1.23 -3.85 31.54
C GLY A 63 1.47 -3.94 30.03
N THR A 64 0.78 -4.84 29.32
CA THR A 64 0.87 -4.94 27.85
C THR A 64 -0.26 -4.17 27.20
N ILE A 65 0.07 -3.21 26.33
CA ILE A 65 -0.91 -2.51 25.49
C ILE A 65 -0.94 -3.20 24.13
N SER A 66 -2.11 -3.61 23.68
CA SER A 66 -2.28 -4.30 22.39
C SER A 66 -3.66 -4.05 21.82
N ALA A 67 -3.74 -3.88 20.51
CA ALA A 67 -5.03 -3.86 19.81
C ALA A 67 -5.72 -5.23 19.95
N SER A 68 -6.99 -5.21 20.31
CA SER A 68 -7.82 -6.40 20.41
C SER A 68 -8.07 -7.04 19.05
N ILE A 69 -8.40 -8.34 19.04
CA ILE A 69 -8.78 -9.02 17.79
C ILE A 69 -10.05 -8.41 17.19
N GLY A 70 -10.99 -7.94 18.02
CA GLY A 70 -12.18 -7.22 17.58
C GLY A 70 -11.83 -5.92 16.85
N GLU A 71 -10.92 -5.12 17.41
CA GLU A 71 -10.45 -3.88 16.75
C GLU A 71 -9.75 -4.16 15.41
N ILE A 72 -8.98 -5.24 15.30
CA ILE A 72 -8.35 -5.65 14.04
C ILE A 72 -9.42 -6.07 13.02
N GLN A 73 -10.47 -6.77 13.46
CA GLN A 73 -11.57 -7.17 12.58
C GLN A 73 -12.38 -5.95 12.10
N ASP A 74 -12.67 -5.00 12.99
CA ASP A 74 -13.32 -3.74 12.63
C ASP A 74 -12.53 -2.98 11.54
N ILE A 75 -11.19 -3.01 11.63
CA ILE A 75 -10.30 -2.42 10.64
C ILE A 75 -10.41 -3.14 9.30
N LEU A 76 -10.42 -4.47 9.31
CA LEU A 76 -10.59 -5.29 8.10
C LEU A 76 -11.93 -4.99 7.42
N ASP A 77 -13.02 -4.99 8.18
CA ASP A 77 -14.37 -4.79 7.65
C ASP A 77 -14.53 -3.40 7.05
N ALA A 78 -14.02 -2.36 7.72
CA ALA A 78 -14.01 -1.00 7.19
C ALA A 78 -13.23 -0.92 5.88
N ASN A 79 -12.03 -1.50 5.85
CA ASN A 79 -11.17 -1.51 4.68
C ASN A 79 -11.76 -2.28 3.49
N ASP A 80 -12.50 -3.37 3.72
CA ASP A 80 -13.20 -4.11 2.67
C ASP A 80 -14.25 -3.25 1.95
N ILE A 81 -14.89 -2.33 2.68
CA ILE A 81 -15.81 -1.34 2.11
C ILE A 81 -15.02 -0.26 1.36
N LEU A 82 -14.01 0.33 1.99
CA LEU A 82 -13.17 1.39 1.39
C LEU A 82 -12.51 0.96 0.07
N ALA A 83 -12.07 -0.30 -0.03
CA ALA A 83 -11.42 -0.84 -1.21
C ALA A 83 -12.32 -0.78 -2.47
N LYS A 84 -13.66 -0.77 -2.31
CA LYS A 84 -14.60 -0.59 -3.43
C LYS A 84 -14.50 0.80 -4.06
N TYR A 85 -14.02 1.78 -3.30
CA TYR A 85 -13.81 3.17 -3.68
C TYR A 85 -12.33 3.48 -3.95
N ALA A 86 -11.50 2.44 -4.12
CA ALA A 86 -10.04 2.54 -4.21
C ALA A 86 -9.39 3.26 -3.01
N LEU A 87 -9.99 3.14 -1.83
CA LEU A 87 -9.52 3.74 -0.58
C LEU A 87 -9.08 2.69 0.42
N PHE A 88 -8.31 3.14 1.40
CA PHE A 88 -7.80 2.35 2.50
C PHE A 88 -7.47 3.31 3.65
N MET A 89 -7.62 2.86 4.90
CA MET A 89 -7.26 3.70 6.05
C MET A 89 -5.77 4.04 6.03
N SER A 90 -5.40 5.30 6.23
CA SER A 90 -3.99 5.69 6.22
C SER A 90 -3.16 4.84 7.20
N VAL A 91 -1.93 4.53 6.84
CA VAL A 91 -0.98 3.79 7.70
C VAL A 91 -0.64 4.56 8.99
N PHE A 92 -0.96 5.85 9.00
CA PHE A 92 -0.79 6.77 10.13
C PHE A 92 -2.07 6.96 10.96
N SER A 93 -3.14 6.24 10.66
CA SER A 93 -4.43 6.41 11.33
C SER A 93 -4.35 6.03 12.81
N THR A 94 -4.86 6.91 13.65
CA THR A 94 -5.10 6.66 15.07
C THR A 94 -6.43 5.94 15.29
N LYS A 95 -6.69 5.50 16.52
CA LYS A 95 -8.00 4.95 16.90
C LYS A 95 -9.15 5.94 16.67
N SER A 96 -8.90 7.25 16.86
CA SER A 96 -9.90 8.28 16.56
C SER A 96 -10.23 8.32 15.08
N ASP A 97 -9.20 8.23 14.22
CA ASP A 97 -9.38 8.21 12.76
C ASP A 97 -10.21 7.01 12.31
N VAL A 98 -9.95 5.83 12.89
CA VAL A 98 -10.72 4.61 12.61
C VAL A 98 -12.20 4.81 12.93
N ASN A 99 -12.51 5.41 14.09
CA ASN A 99 -13.90 5.67 14.48
C ASN A 99 -14.59 6.65 13.51
N THR A 100 -13.93 7.77 13.19
CA THR A 100 -14.46 8.76 12.24
C THR A 100 -14.72 8.14 10.88
N ILE A 101 -13.78 7.32 10.37
CA ILE A 101 -13.92 6.64 9.09
C ILE A 101 -15.09 5.65 9.12
N LYS A 102 -15.25 4.87 10.20
CA LYS A 102 -16.39 3.96 10.37
C LYS A 102 -17.73 4.68 10.38
N ASP A 103 -17.80 5.88 10.95
CA ASP A 103 -19.02 6.68 10.92
C ASP A 103 -19.32 7.19 9.52
N LEU A 104 -18.32 7.75 8.82
CA LEU A 104 -18.49 8.20 7.44
C LEU A 104 -18.89 7.06 6.49
N ILE A 105 -18.38 5.84 6.70
CA ILE A 105 -18.71 4.67 5.89
C ILE A 105 -20.22 4.36 5.89
N LYS A 106 -20.93 4.63 6.98
CA LYS A 106 -22.37 4.32 7.12
C LYS A 106 -23.23 5.08 6.12
N ASP A 107 -22.78 6.25 5.70
CA ASP A 107 -23.51 7.16 4.81
C ASP A 107 -23.04 7.08 3.34
N LEU A 108 -22.22 6.08 3.00
CA LEU A 108 -21.81 5.87 1.61
C LEU A 108 -23.02 5.51 0.71
N PRO A 109 -23.07 6.02 -0.53
CA PRO A 109 -22.00 6.74 -1.24
C PRO A 109 -21.95 8.25 -0.97
N SER A 110 -22.93 8.83 -0.27
CA SER A 110 -23.07 10.29 -0.15
C SER A 110 -21.92 10.98 0.60
N SER A 111 -21.25 10.26 1.51
CA SER A 111 -20.13 10.74 2.31
C SER A 111 -18.76 10.58 1.64
N GLU A 112 -18.68 10.05 0.41
CA GLU A 112 -17.41 9.66 -0.20
C GLU A 112 -16.41 10.82 -0.27
N SER A 113 -16.81 11.99 -0.75
CA SER A 113 -15.92 13.16 -0.87
C SER A 113 -15.35 13.59 0.49
N LEU A 114 -16.16 13.54 1.55
CA LEU A 114 -15.71 13.82 2.91
C LEU A 114 -14.72 12.76 3.40
N LEU A 115 -14.99 11.50 3.08
CA LEU A 115 -14.12 10.37 3.44
C LEU A 115 -12.75 10.48 2.76
N VAL A 116 -12.72 10.79 1.45
CA VAL A 116 -11.46 11.01 0.72
C VAL A 116 -10.72 12.21 1.28
N ALA A 117 -11.42 13.32 1.56
CA ALA A 117 -10.82 14.50 2.13
C ALA A 117 -10.20 14.21 3.51
N TYR A 118 -10.91 13.50 4.37
CA TYR A 118 -10.43 13.13 5.71
C TYR A 118 -9.17 12.27 5.65
N ILE A 119 -9.18 11.18 4.86
CA ILE A 119 -8.00 10.33 4.67
C ILE A 119 -6.87 11.13 4.01
N GLY A 120 -7.22 12.03 3.07
CA GLY A 120 -6.30 12.94 2.41
C GLY A 120 -5.57 13.88 3.37
N LEU A 121 -6.22 14.39 4.42
CA LEU A 121 -5.58 15.25 5.43
C LEU A 121 -4.44 14.54 6.17
N VAL A 122 -4.61 13.24 6.44
CA VAL A 122 -3.59 12.42 7.11
C VAL A 122 -2.49 12.04 6.12
N THR A 123 -2.88 11.46 4.98
CA THR A 123 -1.95 10.95 3.97
C THR A 123 -1.12 12.11 3.41
N MET A 124 -1.76 13.17 2.93
CA MET A 124 -1.08 14.31 2.30
C MET A 124 -0.64 15.37 3.30
N ASN A 125 -0.49 15.03 4.58
CA ASN A 125 0.20 15.90 5.51
C ASN A 125 1.68 16.04 5.08
N PRO A 126 2.23 17.27 4.95
CA PRO A 126 3.61 17.46 4.50
C PRO A 126 4.64 16.72 5.35
N LYS A 127 4.47 16.68 6.67
CA LYS A 127 5.37 15.95 7.57
C LYS A 127 5.30 14.45 7.30
N MET A 128 4.09 13.90 7.13
CA MET A 128 3.91 12.46 6.84
C MET A 128 4.48 12.07 5.48
N ARG A 129 4.33 12.92 4.45
CA ARG A 129 4.98 12.69 3.14
C ARG A 129 6.50 12.62 3.27
N MET A 130 7.12 13.51 4.05
CA MET A 130 8.58 13.48 4.26
C MET A 130 9.04 12.27 5.05
N LEU A 131 8.30 11.87 6.09
CA LEU A 131 8.58 10.63 6.82
C LEU A 131 8.50 9.40 5.90
N GLN A 132 7.48 9.28 5.06
CA GLN A 132 7.38 8.17 4.09
C GLN A 132 8.51 8.20 3.05
N LYS A 133 8.82 9.38 2.52
CA LYS A 133 9.89 9.56 1.54
C LYS A 133 11.24 9.15 2.12
N LYS A 134 11.70 9.85 3.17
CA LYS A 134 13.04 9.70 3.75
C LYS A 134 13.22 8.37 4.47
N GLY A 135 12.18 7.92 5.17
CA GLY A 135 12.26 6.74 6.02
C GLY A 135 11.92 5.43 5.33
N ARG A 136 11.26 5.46 4.16
CA ARG A 136 10.89 4.21 3.46
C ARG A 136 11.24 4.24 1.99
N ILE A 137 10.73 5.21 1.23
CA ILE A 137 10.92 5.22 -0.22
C ILE A 137 12.40 5.27 -0.58
N GLU A 138 13.19 6.13 0.07
CA GLU A 138 14.63 6.25 -0.15
C GLU A 138 15.45 5.07 0.41
N LYS A 139 14.87 4.26 1.30
CA LYS A 139 15.55 3.18 2.01
C LYS A 139 15.26 1.80 1.43
N PHE A 140 14.05 1.57 0.92
CA PHE A 140 13.60 0.26 0.44
C PHE A 140 14.09 0.00 -0.98
N ASP A 141 14.64 -1.19 -1.23
CA ASP A 141 15.41 -1.48 -2.45
C ASP A 141 14.62 -1.31 -3.75
N HIS A 142 13.34 -1.72 -3.76
CA HIS A 142 12.50 -1.60 -4.95
C HIS A 142 11.90 -0.19 -5.13
N PHE A 143 11.94 0.65 -4.10
CA PHE A 143 11.33 1.98 -4.09
C PHE A 143 12.36 3.08 -4.36
N LYS A 144 13.58 2.95 -3.83
CA LYS A 144 14.60 4.01 -3.81
C LYS A 144 15.00 4.51 -5.20
N VAL A 145 14.97 3.64 -6.19
CA VAL A 145 15.27 4.00 -7.59
C VAL A 145 14.26 4.99 -8.18
N PHE A 146 13.08 5.08 -7.59
CA PHE A 146 12.01 5.97 -8.01
C PHE A 146 11.81 7.18 -7.06
N ALA A 147 12.67 7.38 -6.05
CA ALA A 147 12.48 8.42 -5.04
C ALA A 147 12.23 9.82 -5.63
N LYS A 148 12.95 10.18 -6.71
CA LYS A 148 12.76 11.46 -7.41
C LYS A 148 11.39 11.59 -8.10
N MET A 149 10.78 10.48 -8.53
CA MET A 149 9.44 10.50 -9.10
C MET A 149 8.39 10.79 -8.02
N VAL A 150 8.61 10.32 -6.79
CA VAL A 150 7.75 10.68 -5.66
C VAL A 150 7.86 12.16 -5.33
N ASP A 151 9.06 12.74 -5.36
CA ASP A 151 9.22 14.19 -5.22
C ASP A 151 8.42 14.94 -6.30
N ALA A 152 8.58 14.57 -7.57
CA ALA A 152 7.83 15.19 -8.66
C ALA A 152 6.30 15.06 -8.49
N ALA A 153 5.82 13.90 -8.05
CA ALA A 153 4.41 13.67 -7.80
C ALA A 153 3.88 14.51 -6.63
N ILE A 154 4.63 14.60 -5.53
CA ILE A 154 4.29 15.41 -4.35
C ILE A 154 4.23 16.89 -4.74
N LEU A 155 5.24 17.39 -5.46
CA LEU A 155 5.28 18.78 -5.93
C LEU A 155 4.09 19.09 -6.84
N SER A 156 3.78 18.19 -7.77
CA SER A 156 2.63 18.32 -8.68
C SER A 156 1.32 18.37 -7.91
N TYR A 157 1.15 17.52 -6.89
CA TYR A 157 -0.05 17.51 -6.05
C TYR A 157 -0.24 18.84 -5.31
N TYR A 158 0.81 19.37 -4.67
CA TYR A 158 0.70 20.61 -3.91
C TYR A 158 0.50 21.86 -4.78
N ARG A 159 0.80 21.78 -6.08
CA ARG A 159 0.52 22.81 -7.08
C ARG A 159 -0.81 22.62 -7.82
N ASP A 160 -1.65 21.68 -7.38
CA ASP A 160 -2.91 21.31 -8.05
C ASP A 160 -2.75 20.78 -9.49
N ASN A 161 -1.54 20.39 -9.89
CA ASN A 161 -1.31 19.67 -11.14
C ASN A 161 -1.59 18.18 -10.96
N PHE A 162 -2.86 17.86 -10.72
CA PHE A 162 -3.30 16.49 -10.43
C PHE A 162 -3.11 15.53 -11.60
N ILE A 163 -3.21 16.01 -12.84
CA ILE A 163 -2.90 15.21 -14.04
C ILE A 163 -1.45 14.73 -13.99
N SER A 164 -0.50 15.65 -13.77
CA SER A 164 0.92 15.29 -13.72
C SER A 164 1.25 14.43 -12.50
N CYS A 165 0.62 14.72 -11.35
CA CYS A 165 0.75 13.88 -10.16
C CYS A 165 0.32 12.43 -10.45
N TYR A 166 -0.87 12.25 -11.00
CA TYR A 166 -1.44 10.93 -11.30
C TYR A 166 -0.58 10.17 -12.32
N LEU A 167 -0.21 10.82 -13.44
CA LEU A 167 0.61 10.21 -14.49
C LEU A 167 2.05 9.93 -14.06
N THR A 168 2.56 10.61 -13.04
CA THR A 168 3.87 10.31 -12.44
C THR A 168 3.80 9.08 -11.54
N LEU A 169 2.73 8.93 -10.76
CA LEU A 169 2.56 7.83 -9.81
C LEU A 169 2.16 6.50 -10.45
N LEU A 170 1.45 6.52 -11.59
CA LEU A 170 1.10 5.29 -12.33
C LEU A 170 2.33 4.41 -12.66
N PRO A 171 3.34 4.90 -13.41
CA PRO A 171 4.52 4.11 -13.75
C PRO A 171 5.38 3.82 -12.51
N PHE A 172 5.34 4.67 -11.47
CA PHE A 172 6.00 4.39 -10.19
C PHE A 172 5.44 3.09 -9.58
N ILE A 173 4.11 3.01 -9.39
CA ILE A 173 3.47 1.87 -8.73
C ILE A 173 3.70 0.58 -9.52
N GLU A 174 3.50 0.62 -10.83
CA GLU A 174 3.78 -0.52 -11.71
C GLU A 174 5.27 -0.91 -11.66
N GLY A 175 6.17 0.07 -11.74
CA GLY A 175 7.61 -0.10 -11.71
C GLY A 175 8.12 -0.76 -10.42
N VAL A 176 7.58 -0.36 -9.26
CA VAL A 176 7.87 -0.99 -7.98
C VAL A 176 7.40 -2.44 -7.98
N ILE A 177 6.15 -2.70 -8.40
CA ILE A 177 5.59 -4.07 -8.39
C ILE A 177 6.43 -4.99 -9.27
N ILE A 178 6.75 -4.61 -10.51
CA ILE A 178 7.51 -5.49 -11.42
C ILE A 178 8.93 -5.74 -10.91
N ARG A 179 9.61 -4.72 -10.34
CA ARG A 179 10.94 -4.91 -9.74
C ARG A 179 10.88 -5.82 -8.52
N TRP A 180 9.82 -5.70 -7.72
CA TRP A 180 9.58 -6.56 -6.56
C TRP A 180 9.21 -8.00 -6.96
N MET A 181 8.66 -8.21 -8.16
CA MET A 181 8.53 -9.53 -8.77
C MET A 181 9.86 -10.12 -9.28
N GLY A 182 10.95 -9.35 -9.22
CA GLY A 182 12.29 -9.75 -9.66
C GLY A 182 12.63 -9.36 -11.10
N TYR A 183 11.81 -8.55 -11.77
CA TYR A 183 12.09 -8.09 -13.14
C TYR A 183 13.40 -7.30 -13.21
N LYS A 184 14.28 -7.71 -14.12
CA LYS A 184 15.45 -6.95 -14.57
C LYS A 184 15.23 -6.45 -15.99
N GLU A 185 15.91 -5.37 -16.36
CA GLU A 185 15.73 -4.72 -17.68
C GLU A 185 16.02 -5.63 -18.88
N THR A 186 16.78 -6.71 -18.67
CA THR A 186 17.11 -7.73 -19.67
C THR A 186 16.05 -8.83 -19.79
N ASP A 187 15.10 -8.90 -18.87
CA ASP A 187 14.13 -9.99 -18.79
C ASP A 187 12.87 -9.65 -19.59
N LYS A 188 12.03 -10.67 -19.83
CA LYS A 188 10.67 -10.42 -20.33
C LYS A 188 9.86 -9.76 -19.21
N LYS A 189 9.21 -8.63 -19.52
CA LYS A 189 8.29 -7.96 -18.58
C LYS A 189 7.16 -8.91 -18.14
N PRO A 190 6.82 -8.95 -16.84
CA PRO A 190 5.68 -9.74 -16.37
C PRO A 190 4.38 -9.33 -17.08
N GLU A 191 3.53 -10.32 -17.34
CA GLU A 191 2.23 -10.09 -17.95
C GLU A 191 1.29 -9.40 -16.96
N PHE A 192 0.32 -8.62 -17.44
CA PHE A 192 -0.60 -7.88 -16.57
C PHE A 192 -1.38 -8.78 -15.61
N ASP A 193 -1.73 -10.00 -16.02
CA ASP A 193 -2.40 -10.96 -15.15
C ASP A 193 -1.53 -11.48 -14.00
N GLU A 194 -0.21 -11.45 -14.15
CA GLU A 194 0.74 -11.75 -13.09
C GLU A 194 0.83 -10.58 -12.11
N ILE A 195 0.92 -9.35 -12.64
CA ILE A 195 0.92 -8.12 -11.84
C ILE A 195 -0.36 -8.02 -10.99
N LYS A 196 -1.53 -8.30 -11.57
CA LYS A 196 -2.83 -8.33 -10.85
C LYS A 196 -2.86 -9.29 -9.67
N LYS A 197 -2.09 -10.37 -9.71
CA LYS A 197 -2.04 -11.41 -8.66
C LYS A 197 -0.91 -11.17 -7.66
N PHE A 198 -0.17 -10.06 -7.80
CA PHE A 198 1.00 -9.77 -6.99
C PHE A 198 0.71 -9.81 -5.49
N PHE A 199 -0.30 -9.07 -5.01
CA PHE A 199 -0.64 -9.06 -3.59
C PHE A 199 -1.34 -10.35 -3.16
N LYS A 200 -2.24 -10.92 -3.98
CA LYS A 200 -2.84 -12.23 -3.70
C LYS A 200 -1.81 -13.32 -3.37
N ASN A 201 -0.66 -13.31 -4.05
CA ASN A 201 0.38 -14.34 -3.92
C ASN A 201 1.47 -13.96 -2.90
N SER A 202 1.23 -12.99 -2.02
CA SER A 202 2.26 -12.44 -1.14
C SER A 202 2.88 -13.45 -0.17
N TYR A 203 2.09 -14.45 0.25
CA TYR A 203 2.58 -15.59 1.05
C TYR A 203 3.68 -16.39 0.35
N MET A 204 3.75 -16.36 -0.98
CA MET A 204 4.84 -17.00 -1.74
C MET A 204 6.15 -16.22 -1.64
N ARG A 205 6.10 -14.91 -1.35
CA ARG A 205 7.28 -14.06 -1.14
C ARG A 205 7.75 -14.12 0.31
N GLN A 206 6.82 -14.03 1.26
CA GLN A 206 7.12 -14.13 2.69
C GLN A 206 5.98 -14.87 3.41
N PRO A 207 6.13 -16.17 3.70
CA PRO A 207 5.12 -16.95 4.41
C PRO A 207 4.98 -16.54 5.87
N CYS A 208 6.03 -15.98 6.48
CA CYS A 208 6.04 -15.62 7.91
C CYS A 208 6.43 -14.15 8.11
N PRO A 209 5.58 -13.18 7.71
CA PRO A 209 5.86 -11.75 7.89
C PRO A 209 5.94 -11.38 9.38
N ASN A 210 6.59 -10.25 9.71
CA ASN A 210 6.82 -9.84 11.10
C ASN A 210 5.51 -9.63 11.90
N ASN A 211 4.48 -9.07 11.26
CA ASN A 211 3.16 -8.89 11.87
C ASN A 211 2.06 -9.45 10.94
N PRO A 212 1.77 -10.76 11.01
CA PRO A 212 0.84 -11.40 10.06
C PRO A 212 -0.59 -10.87 10.16
N LEU A 213 -1.01 -10.37 11.33
CA LEU A 213 -2.35 -9.80 11.53
C LEU A 213 -2.56 -8.55 10.67
N PHE A 214 -1.61 -7.61 10.71
CA PHE A 214 -1.69 -6.37 9.95
C PHE A 214 -1.25 -6.55 8.50
N TYR A 215 -0.33 -7.48 8.23
CA TYR A 215 0.03 -7.85 6.87
C TYR A 215 -1.20 -8.26 6.04
N ASP A 216 -2.09 -9.09 6.59
CA ASP A 216 -3.33 -9.51 5.94
C ASP A 216 -4.23 -8.31 5.59
N VAL A 217 -4.30 -7.33 6.50
CA VAL A 217 -5.07 -6.08 6.33
C VAL A 217 -4.61 -5.34 5.07
N PHE A 218 -3.31 -5.11 4.94
CA PHE A 218 -2.77 -4.36 3.79
C PHE A 218 -2.86 -5.18 2.50
N ILE A 219 -2.52 -6.48 2.54
CA ILE A 219 -2.50 -7.35 1.36
C ILE A 219 -3.88 -7.45 0.72
N LYS A 220 -4.93 -7.73 1.50
CA LYS A 220 -6.28 -7.92 0.97
C LYS A 220 -6.79 -6.68 0.25
N VAL A 221 -6.56 -5.51 0.83
CA VAL A 221 -7.01 -4.24 0.27
C VAL A 221 -6.21 -3.88 -0.97
N CYS A 222 -4.88 -3.98 -0.91
CA CYS A 222 -4.03 -3.73 -2.07
C CYS A 222 -4.37 -4.69 -3.23
N ASP A 223 -4.62 -5.98 -2.97
CA ASP A 223 -5.05 -6.94 -3.99
C ASP A 223 -6.37 -6.51 -4.65
N LYS A 224 -7.35 -6.14 -3.84
CA LYS A 224 -8.66 -5.69 -4.31
C LYS A 224 -8.56 -4.41 -5.14
N ILE A 225 -7.86 -3.39 -4.65
CA ILE A 225 -7.63 -2.14 -5.39
C ILE A 225 -6.91 -2.43 -6.70
N LEU A 226 -5.85 -3.24 -6.67
CA LEU A 226 -5.04 -3.54 -7.85
C LEU A 226 -5.85 -4.26 -8.93
N LYS A 227 -6.64 -5.25 -8.53
CA LYS A 227 -7.41 -6.11 -9.45
C LYS A 227 -8.71 -5.47 -9.91
N GLU A 228 -9.46 -4.84 -9.01
CA GLU A 228 -10.84 -4.39 -9.27
C GLU A 228 -10.93 -2.92 -9.68
N GLN A 229 -9.86 -2.14 -9.45
CA GLN A 229 -9.82 -0.72 -9.77
C GLN A 229 -8.64 -0.42 -10.72
N PHE A 230 -7.41 -0.57 -10.25
CA PHE A 230 -6.22 -0.07 -10.94
C PHE A 230 -5.95 -0.76 -12.29
N TYR A 231 -6.02 -2.10 -12.33
CA TYR A 231 -5.90 -2.89 -13.56
C TYR A 231 -7.21 -3.59 -13.95
N ARG A 232 -8.36 -2.99 -13.63
CA ARG A 232 -9.67 -3.50 -14.04
C ARG A 232 -9.71 -3.60 -15.57
N ASP A 233 -10.17 -4.74 -16.06
CA ASP A 233 -10.49 -4.90 -17.49
C ASP A 233 -11.82 -4.19 -17.77
N THR A 234 -11.73 -2.97 -18.30
CA THR A 234 -12.90 -2.11 -18.54
C THR A 234 -13.82 -2.64 -19.64
N GLN A 235 -13.30 -3.46 -20.56
CA GLN A 235 -14.10 -4.08 -21.62
C GLN A 235 -15.01 -5.18 -21.07
N LYS A 236 -14.53 -5.93 -20.06
CA LYS A 236 -15.27 -7.07 -19.49
C LYS A 236 -16.05 -6.74 -18.23
N ASN A 237 -15.54 -5.83 -17.41
CA ASN A 237 -16.02 -5.64 -16.05
C ASN A 237 -16.57 -4.22 -15.80
N GLY A 238 -16.70 -3.38 -16.83
CA GLY A 238 -17.14 -1.98 -16.69
C GLY A 238 -16.08 -1.08 -16.05
N ASP A 239 -16.47 0.18 -15.79
CA ASP A 239 -15.56 1.22 -15.33
C ASP A 239 -15.05 1.00 -13.89
N SER A 240 -13.81 1.44 -13.63
CA SER A 240 -13.29 1.59 -12.27
C SER A 240 -13.92 2.82 -11.60
N HIS A 241 -13.94 2.82 -10.26
CA HIS A 241 -14.42 3.94 -9.46
C HIS A 241 -13.69 5.24 -9.83
N GLU A 242 -14.44 6.31 -10.17
CA GLU A 242 -13.88 7.61 -10.56
C GLU A 242 -12.78 7.54 -11.64
N ASN A 243 -12.85 6.55 -12.55
CA ASN A 243 -11.82 6.28 -13.57
C ASN A 243 -10.42 6.06 -13.00
N PHE A 244 -10.34 5.58 -11.75
CA PHE A 244 -9.11 5.13 -11.10
C PHE A 244 -8.62 3.83 -11.76
N ASN A 245 -8.10 3.96 -12.99
CA ASN A 245 -7.66 2.86 -13.82
C ASN A 245 -6.42 3.26 -14.61
N ARG A 246 -5.38 2.43 -14.52
CA ARG A 246 -4.11 2.64 -15.20
C ARG A 246 -4.24 2.60 -16.72
N HIS A 247 -5.04 1.69 -17.27
CA HIS A 247 -5.18 1.53 -18.72
C HIS A 247 -5.95 2.72 -19.33
N VAL A 248 -7.05 3.13 -18.70
CA VAL A 248 -7.83 4.30 -19.12
C VAL A 248 -6.96 5.55 -19.12
N ALA A 249 -6.25 5.82 -18.01
CA ALA A 249 -5.40 7.01 -17.91
C ALA A 249 -4.19 6.98 -18.84
N SER A 250 -3.57 5.81 -19.07
CA SER A 250 -2.39 5.70 -19.96
C SER A 250 -2.72 5.88 -21.43
N HIS A 251 -3.96 5.59 -21.84
CA HIS A 251 -4.38 5.61 -23.24
C HIS A 251 -5.48 6.62 -23.54
N LEU A 252 -5.92 7.39 -22.53
CA LEU A 252 -6.97 8.41 -22.64
C LEU A 252 -8.24 7.85 -23.31
N LEU A 253 -8.67 6.67 -22.86
CA LEU A 253 -9.71 5.88 -23.54
C LEU A 253 -11.13 6.46 -23.41
N ASN A 254 -11.32 7.44 -22.52
CA ASN A 254 -12.59 8.11 -22.34
C ASN A 254 -12.36 9.59 -21.97
N ASP A 255 -13.41 10.40 -22.08
CA ASP A 255 -13.37 11.84 -21.79
C ASP A 255 -13.51 12.16 -20.28
N LYS A 256 -13.60 11.12 -19.43
CA LYS A 256 -13.79 11.33 -18.00
C LYS A 256 -12.44 11.66 -17.33
N SER A 257 -12.45 12.63 -16.42
CA SER A 257 -11.23 13.04 -15.72
C SER A 257 -10.71 11.93 -14.81
N PHE A 258 -9.43 11.57 -14.95
CA PHE A 258 -8.71 10.70 -14.02
C PHE A 258 -7.77 11.49 -13.09
N GLY A 259 -7.28 12.64 -13.55
CA GLY A 259 -6.32 13.49 -12.86
C GLY A 259 -7.01 14.40 -11.86
N THR A 260 -7.69 13.81 -10.87
CA THR A 260 -8.38 14.53 -9.80
C THR A 260 -7.57 14.47 -8.50
N LYS A 261 -7.82 15.41 -7.59
CA LYS A 261 -7.20 15.44 -6.26
C LYS A 261 -7.44 14.12 -5.51
N GLU A 262 -8.66 13.61 -5.56
CA GLU A 262 -9.11 12.39 -4.91
C GLU A 262 -8.36 11.18 -5.44
N ASN A 263 -8.19 11.08 -6.76
CA ASN A 263 -7.44 9.99 -7.39
C ASN A 263 -5.95 10.06 -7.09
N CYS A 264 -5.35 11.24 -6.99
CA CYS A 264 -3.98 11.37 -6.50
C CYS A 264 -3.83 10.90 -5.05
N ILE A 265 -4.78 11.25 -4.17
CA ILE A 265 -4.81 10.75 -2.78
C ILE A 265 -4.86 9.22 -2.76
N ARG A 266 -5.73 8.60 -3.57
CA ARG A 266 -5.84 7.13 -3.70
C ARG A 266 -4.52 6.48 -4.11
N LEU A 267 -3.76 7.08 -5.05
CA LEU A 267 -2.44 6.56 -5.44
C LEU A 267 -1.42 6.67 -4.30
N PHE A 268 -1.40 7.77 -3.55
CA PHE A 268 -0.51 7.90 -2.40
C PHE A 268 -0.85 6.92 -1.27
N ILE A 269 -2.14 6.67 -1.02
CA ILE A 269 -2.59 5.66 -0.05
C ILE A 269 -2.13 4.26 -0.47
N LEU A 270 -2.32 3.90 -1.75
CA LEU A 270 -1.86 2.62 -2.28
C LEU A 270 -0.33 2.49 -2.12
N LEU A 271 0.42 3.54 -2.47
CA LEU A 271 1.87 3.58 -2.31
C LEU A 271 2.28 3.39 -0.84
N ASP A 272 1.64 4.07 0.10
CA ASP A 272 1.93 3.92 1.53
C ASP A 272 1.69 2.49 2.01
N ALA A 273 0.56 1.89 1.62
CA ALA A 273 0.24 0.51 1.96
C ALA A 273 1.26 -0.48 1.37
N MET A 274 1.76 -0.24 0.15
CA MET A 274 2.85 -1.02 -0.43
C MET A 274 4.13 -0.97 0.42
N THR A 275 4.46 0.19 1.00
CA THR A 275 5.63 0.29 1.89
C THR A 275 5.43 -0.47 3.21
N GLU A 276 4.22 -0.52 3.79
CA GLU A 276 3.93 -1.33 4.98
C GLU A 276 4.10 -2.83 4.68
N ILE A 277 3.56 -3.28 3.55
CA ILE A 277 3.72 -4.66 3.10
C ILE A 277 5.21 -4.99 2.97
N TYR A 278 5.99 -4.13 2.32
CA TYR A 278 7.43 -4.35 2.13
C TYR A 278 8.18 -4.45 3.47
N LEU A 279 7.87 -3.57 4.42
CA LEU A 279 8.45 -3.60 5.77
C LEU A 279 8.17 -4.94 6.46
N TYR A 280 6.93 -5.43 6.40
CA TYR A 280 6.58 -6.73 7.01
C TYR A 280 7.21 -7.92 6.31
N GLU A 281 7.40 -7.85 4.98
CA GLU A 281 8.02 -8.94 4.21
C GLU A 281 9.53 -9.04 4.46
N THR A 282 10.20 -7.89 4.59
CA THR A 282 11.66 -7.79 4.78
C THR A 282 12.10 -7.92 6.22
N LYS A 283 11.19 -7.68 7.19
CA LYS A 283 11.45 -7.80 8.64
C LYS A 283 12.57 -6.89 9.15
N ILE A 284 12.87 -5.82 8.43
CA ILE A 284 13.80 -4.79 8.89
C ILE A 284 13.12 -3.88 9.93
N PRO A 285 13.87 -3.23 10.83
CA PRO A 285 13.35 -2.12 11.62
C PRO A 285 12.78 -1.02 10.70
N ASP A 286 11.72 -0.34 11.12
CA ASP A 286 11.15 0.77 10.33
C ASP A 286 12.12 1.95 10.32
N PRO A 287 12.74 2.30 9.18
CA PRO A 287 13.77 3.34 9.17
C PRO A 287 13.20 4.74 9.44
N ARG A 288 11.87 4.91 9.47
CA ARG A 288 11.24 6.14 9.95
C ARG A 288 11.58 6.47 11.40
N PHE A 289 11.87 5.45 12.23
CA PHE A 289 12.25 5.67 13.63
C PHE A 289 13.71 6.14 13.80
N GLU A 290 14.51 6.07 12.75
CA GLU A 290 15.88 6.58 12.74
C GLU A 290 15.94 8.05 12.31
N LEU A 291 14.84 8.61 11.81
CA LEU A 291 14.77 10.00 11.37
C LEU A 291 14.69 10.96 12.56
N THR A 292 15.54 11.98 12.52
CA THR A 292 15.45 13.16 13.37
C THR A 292 14.55 14.21 12.73
N ASN A 293 14.19 15.25 13.49
CA ASN A 293 13.47 16.39 12.92
C ASN A 293 14.32 17.14 11.88
N GLU A 294 15.64 17.19 12.08
CA GLU A 294 16.57 17.88 11.16
C GLU A 294 16.59 17.22 9.78
N ASP A 295 16.48 15.89 9.71
CA ASP A 295 16.46 15.13 8.45
C ASP A 295 15.28 15.48 7.53
N ILE A 296 14.20 16.03 8.09
CA ILE A 296 12.96 16.33 7.35
C ILE A 296 12.59 17.82 7.34
N LEU A 297 13.25 18.67 8.14
CA LEU A 297 12.79 20.03 8.40
C LEU A 297 12.78 20.91 7.14
N ASP A 298 13.86 20.86 6.36
CA ASP A 298 14.03 21.69 5.16
C ASP A 298 13.01 21.30 4.07
N ASP A 299 12.95 20.02 3.71
CA ASP A 299 12.00 19.52 2.71
C ASP A 299 10.54 19.78 3.16
N TYR A 300 10.24 19.61 4.46
CA TYR A 300 8.94 19.95 5.02
C TYR A 300 8.61 21.45 4.92
N GLY A 301 9.59 22.31 5.18
CA GLY A 301 9.47 23.76 5.03
C GLY A 301 9.16 24.17 3.59
N LEU A 302 9.80 23.55 2.61
CA LEU A 302 9.53 23.76 1.19
C LEU A 302 8.09 23.39 0.82
N LEU A 303 7.60 22.23 1.26
CA LEU A 303 6.23 21.80 0.99
C LEU A 303 5.19 22.72 1.64
N LYS A 304 5.45 23.20 2.87
CA LYS A 304 4.59 24.19 3.53
C LYS A 304 4.55 25.52 2.79
N LYS A 305 5.71 25.96 2.29
CA LYS A 305 5.80 27.19 1.49
C LYS A 305 4.95 27.04 0.22
N MET A 306 5.07 25.92 -0.48
CA MET A 306 4.26 25.65 -1.68
C MET A 306 2.75 25.61 -1.39
N LEU A 307 2.34 25.02 -0.27
CA LEU A 307 0.93 25.04 0.15
C LEU A 307 0.41 26.47 0.37
N SER A 308 1.27 27.38 0.81
CA SER A 308 0.92 28.78 1.03
C SER A 308 0.90 29.54 -0.30
N GLU A 309 1.92 29.35 -1.15
CA GLU A 309 2.02 29.93 -2.51
C GLU A 309 0.90 29.45 -3.44
N ARG A 310 0.38 28.23 -3.24
CA ARG A 310 -0.81 27.73 -3.96
C ARG A 310 -2.02 28.66 -3.83
N LEU A 311 -2.16 29.31 -2.67
CA LEU A 311 -3.25 30.26 -2.41
C LEU A 311 -3.06 31.58 -3.17
N GLU A 312 -1.90 31.77 -3.82
CA GLU A 312 -1.51 32.96 -4.57
C GLU A 312 -1.40 32.63 -6.07
N ASP A 313 -2.51 32.71 -6.81
CA ASP A 313 -2.58 32.91 -8.27
C ASP A 313 -1.55 32.13 -9.13
N SER A 314 -1.42 30.81 -8.87
CA SER A 314 -0.41 29.95 -9.49
C SER A 314 -0.62 29.78 -11.01
N PRO A 315 0.44 29.47 -11.79
CA PRO A 315 0.29 29.14 -13.20
C PRO A 315 -0.71 28.00 -13.42
N GLU A 316 -0.67 26.97 -12.58
CA GLU A 316 -1.61 25.86 -12.60
C GLU A 316 -3.06 26.35 -12.41
N ASN A 317 -3.34 27.25 -11.47
CA ASN A 317 -4.67 27.83 -11.29
C ASN A 317 -5.14 28.60 -12.53
N LYS A 318 -4.25 29.34 -13.19
CA LYS A 318 -4.57 30.11 -14.40
C LYS A 318 -4.76 29.26 -15.65
N PHE A 319 -3.89 28.27 -15.85
CA PHE A 319 -3.85 27.49 -17.09
C PHE A 319 -4.73 26.24 -17.04
N LEU A 320 -4.84 25.62 -15.86
CA LEU A 320 -5.58 24.37 -15.68
C LEU A 320 -6.97 24.61 -15.08
N ASN A 321 -7.28 25.87 -14.71
CA ASN A 321 -8.61 26.29 -14.21
C ASN A 321 -9.04 25.47 -12.99
N THR A 322 -8.11 25.18 -12.08
CA THR A 322 -8.31 24.36 -10.88
C THR A 322 -9.25 25.01 -9.86
N ASP A 323 -9.56 26.29 -10.02
CA ASP A 323 -10.61 27.00 -9.28
C ASP A 323 -12.01 26.77 -9.91
N LYS A 324 -12.51 25.51 -9.87
CA LYS A 324 -13.93 25.12 -10.03
C LYS A 324 -14.19 23.60 -9.97
N ILE A 325 -13.54 22.87 -9.06
CA ILE A 325 -13.94 21.49 -8.69
C ILE A 325 -14.09 21.40 -7.17
#